data_AF-A0A4D4KKL8-F1
#
_entry.id   AF-A0A4D4KKL8-F1
#
_cell.length_a   1.000
_cell.length_b   1.000
_cell.length_c   1.000
_cell.angle_alpha   90.00
_cell.angle_beta   90.00
_cell.angle_gamma   90.00
#
_symmetry.space_group_name_H-M   'P 1'
#
loop_
_entity.id
_entity.type
_entity.pdbx_description
1 polymer ?
#
loop_
_entity_poly.entity_id
_entity_poly.type
_entity_poly.pdbx_seq_one_letter_code
_entity_poly.pdbx_strand_id
1 'polypeptide(L)'
;MLVTPEGHAHIADTPVGPPVGTGIGGYESIELELSQGTLLALYTDGLVESRHCDIDTGLNRLLTTLQPPSTSLEDTCSHVIAKMTTNTSPEDDIALLIARTQPADDHHQTTAHTKHHRPPT
;
A
#
# COMPACT_ATOMS: atom_id res chain seq x y z
N MET A 1 -0.90 0.30 2.27
CA MET A 1 -1.03 -0.29 3.63
C MET A 1 0.27 -0.96 4.03
N LEU A 2 0.56 -0.96 5.32
CA LEU A 2 1.72 -1.62 5.93
C LEU A 2 1.23 -2.63 6.97
N VAL A 3 1.87 -3.79 7.03
CA VAL A 3 1.66 -4.78 8.08
C VAL A 3 2.97 -5.01 8.79
N THR A 4 3.01 -4.71 10.09
CA THR A 4 4.22 -4.91 10.89
C THR A 4 4.54 -6.41 11.02
N PRO A 5 5.78 -6.78 11.37
CA PRO A 5 6.16 -8.18 11.59
C PRO A 5 5.31 -8.87 12.65
N GLU A 6 4.79 -8.11 13.62
CA GLU A 6 3.87 -8.58 14.68
C GLU A 6 2.44 -8.78 14.18
N GLY A 7 2.16 -8.45 12.91
CA GLY A 7 0.86 -8.64 12.27
C GLY A 7 -0.10 -7.45 12.43
N HIS A 8 0.39 -6.25 12.76
CA HIS A 8 -0.45 -5.06 12.84
C HIS A 8 -0.57 -4.36 11.49
N ALA A 9 -1.76 -4.36 10.88
CA ALA A 9 -2.03 -3.67 9.63
C ALA A 9 -2.48 -2.23 9.87
N HIS A 10 -1.95 -1.29 9.10
CA HIS A 10 -2.35 0.12 9.11
C HIS A 10 -2.16 0.78 7.73
N ILE A 11 -2.82 1.91 7.53
CA ILE A 11 -2.60 2.76 6.35
C ILE A 11 -1.40 3.67 6.67
N ALA A 12 -0.45 3.75 5.73
CA ALA A 12 0.68 4.66 5.88
C ALA A 12 0.18 6.10 5.74
N ASP A 13 0.65 7.00 6.61
CA ASP A 13 0.34 8.41 6.48
C ASP A 13 1.15 9.00 5.31
N THR A 14 0.46 9.31 4.22
CA THR A 14 1.07 9.78 2.97
C THR A 14 0.39 11.07 2.53
N PRO A 15 1.14 12.09 2.09
CA PRO A 15 0.56 13.31 1.57
C PRO A 15 -0.29 13.01 0.33
N VAL A 16 -1.50 13.57 0.28
CA VAL A 16 -2.39 13.43 -0.86
C VAL A 16 -1.95 14.38 -1.96
N GLY A 17 -1.63 13.83 -3.12
CA GLY A 17 -1.33 14.60 -4.33
C GLY A 17 -2.56 14.79 -5.22
N PRO A 18 -2.53 15.79 -6.13
CA PRO A 18 -3.56 15.96 -7.15
C PRO A 18 -3.53 14.79 -8.17
N PRO A 19 -4.64 14.51 -8.89
CA PRO A 19 -4.64 13.47 -9.90
C PRO A 19 -3.57 13.69 -10.97
N VAL A 20 -2.92 12.59 -11.38
CA VAL A 20 -1.84 12.61 -12.39
C VAL A 20 -2.35 13.20 -13.70
N GLY A 21 -1.54 14.07 -14.32
CA GLY A 21 -1.85 14.68 -15.61
C GLY A 21 -2.73 15.93 -15.55
N THR A 22 -3.16 16.38 -14.38
CA THR A 22 -3.94 17.62 -14.23
C THR A 22 -3.11 18.89 -14.40
N GLY A 23 -1.78 18.82 -14.26
CA GLY A 23 -0.89 19.98 -14.28
C GLY A 23 -1.09 20.94 -13.10
N ILE A 24 -1.90 20.54 -12.11
CA ILE A 24 -2.19 21.30 -10.90
C ILE A 24 -1.33 20.73 -9.78
N GLY A 25 -0.70 21.59 -8.98
CA GLY A 25 0.05 21.20 -7.78
C GLY A 25 1.34 20.40 -8.07
N GLY A 26 1.88 19.79 -7.02
CA GLY A 26 3.06 18.93 -7.07
C GLY A 26 2.86 17.68 -6.22
N TYR A 27 3.80 16.74 -6.32
CA TYR A 27 3.82 15.52 -5.52
C TYR A 27 4.93 15.62 -4.48
N GLU A 28 4.63 15.23 -3.25
CA GLU A 28 5.61 15.09 -2.18
C GLU A 28 5.99 13.62 -2.02
N SER A 29 7.28 13.37 -1.85
CA SER A 29 7.80 12.04 -1.54
C SER A 29 8.07 11.95 -0.05
N ILE A 30 7.76 10.79 0.54
CA ILE A 30 8.09 10.47 1.92
C ILE A 30 9.05 9.29 1.96
N GLU A 31 9.83 9.24 3.02
CA GLU A 31 10.66 8.09 3.38
C GLU A 31 10.08 7.46 4.65
N LEU A 32 9.98 6.13 4.67
CA LEU A 32 9.44 5.37 5.79
C LEU A 32 10.50 4.36 6.24
N GLU A 33 10.83 4.38 7.53
CA GLU A 33 11.64 3.34 8.15
C GLU A 33 10.76 2.13 8.46
N LEU A 34 11.06 0.99 7.85
CA LEU A 34 10.27 -0.23 8.00
C LEU A 34 11.12 -1.34 8.64
N SER A 35 10.60 -1.97 9.69
CA SER A 35 11.22 -3.14 10.30
C SER A 35 11.29 -4.31 9.31
N GLN A 36 12.34 -5.13 9.41
CA GLN A 36 12.47 -6.37 8.63
C GLN A 36 11.21 -7.24 8.76
N GLY A 37 10.72 -7.76 7.64
CA GLY A 37 9.52 -8.59 7.61
C GLY A 37 8.21 -7.81 7.48
N THR A 38 8.27 -6.47 7.50
CA THR A 38 7.11 -5.61 7.20
C THR A 38 6.59 -5.90 5.79
N LEU A 39 5.28 -6.11 5.67
CA LEU A 39 4.60 -6.30 4.40
C LEU A 39 4.00 -4.98 3.92
N LEU A 40 4.33 -4.58 2.70
CA LEU A 40 3.76 -3.45 1.98
C LEU A 40 2.69 -3.98 1.01
N ALA A 41 1.48 -3.44 1.10
CA ALA A 41 0.40 -3.70 0.16
C ALA A 41 -0.03 -2.39 -0.52
N LEU A 42 0.12 -2.34 -1.84
CA LEU A 42 -0.37 -1.26 -2.71
C LEU A 42 -1.53 -1.79 -3.55
N TYR A 43 -2.56 -0.98 -3.73
CA TYR A 43 -3.79 -1.40 -4.39
C TYR A 43 -4.41 -0.25 -5.17
N THR A 44 -5.25 -0.60 -6.15
CA THR A 44 -6.20 0.33 -6.77
C THR A 44 -7.49 0.42 -5.97
N ASP A 45 -8.21 1.53 -6.11
CA ASP A 45 -9.52 1.77 -5.51
C ASP A 45 -10.55 0.68 -5.86
N GLY A 46 -10.51 0.11 -7.07
CA GLY A 46 -11.35 -1.02 -7.47
C GLY A 46 -11.29 -2.24 -6.53
N LEU A 47 -10.24 -2.38 -5.70
CA LEU A 47 -10.16 -3.43 -4.67
C LEU A 47 -11.03 -3.14 -3.45
N VAL A 48 -11.21 -1.87 -3.08
CA VAL A 48 -11.83 -1.44 -1.81
C VAL A 48 -13.16 -0.72 -2.01
N GLU A 49 -13.41 -0.13 -3.17
CA GLU A 49 -14.66 0.56 -3.50
C GLU A 49 -15.62 -0.31 -4.31
N SER A 50 -16.93 -0.16 -4.07
CA SER A 50 -17.99 -0.69 -4.93
C SER A 50 -19.29 0.11 -4.73
N ARG A 51 -20.30 -0.06 -5.60
CA ARG A 51 -21.62 0.60 -5.42
C ARG A 51 -22.29 0.38 -4.07
N HIS A 52 -22.02 -0.76 -3.45
CA HIS A 52 -22.70 -1.21 -2.23
C HIS A 52 -21.84 -1.07 -0.98
N CYS A 53 -20.58 -0.62 -1.13
CA CYS A 53 -19.61 -0.53 -0.05
C CYS A 53 -18.78 0.73 -0.22
N ASP A 54 -18.86 1.62 0.76
CA ASP A 54 -17.98 2.78 0.82
C ASP A 54 -16.50 2.39 0.99
N ILE A 55 -15.63 3.35 0.66
CA ILE A 55 -14.18 3.18 0.72
C ILE A 55 -13.72 2.79 2.13
N ASP A 56 -14.28 3.39 3.18
CA ASP A 56 -13.86 3.17 4.56
C ASP A 56 -14.15 1.72 5.01
N THR A 57 -15.30 1.18 4.65
CA THR A 57 -15.67 -0.21 4.93
C THR A 57 -14.76 -1.17 4.17
N GLY A 58 -14.45 -0.86 2.90
CA GLY A 58 -13.50 -1.61 2.09
C GLY A 58 -12.09 -1.62 2.67
N LEU A 59 -11.59 -0.46 3.11
CA LEU A 59 -10.29 -0.31 3.75
C LEU A 59 -10.22 -1.11 5.06
N ASN A 60 -11.24 -1.02 5.91
CA ASN A 60 -11.31 -1.80 7.16
C ASN A 60 -11.32 -3.31 6.90
N ARG A 61 -12.04 -3.76 5.87
CA ARG A 61 -12.04 -5.16 5.44
C ARG A 61 -10.65 -5.60 4.95
N LEU A 62 -9.97 -4.76 4.17
CA LEU A 62 -8.62 -5.05 3.68
C LEU A 62 -7.61 -5.11 4.83
N LEU A 63 -7.65 -4.15 5.76
CA LEU A 63 -6.83 -4.16 6.98
C LEU A 63 -7.01 -5.49 7.75
N THR A 64 -8.26 -5.89 7.99
CA THR A 64 -8.57 -7.14 8.69
C THR A 64 -8.07 -8.37 7.92
N THR A 65 -8.22 -8.38 6.60
CA THR A 65 -7.84 -9.52 5.74
C THR A 65 -6.33 -9.72 5.68
N LEU A 66 -5.56 -8.64 5.83
CA LEU A 66 -4.10 -8.69 5.88
C LEU A 66 -3.55 -9.19 7.23
N GLN A 67 -4.41 -9.45 8.23
CA GLN A 67 -4.02 -9.87 9.57
C GLN A 67 -4.48 -11.31 9.91
N PRO A 68 -3.57 -12.19 10.37
CA PRO A 68 -2.11 -12.09 10.35
C PRO A 68 -1.54 -12.40 8.95
N PRO A 69 -0.38 -11.82 8.59
CA PRO A 69 0.21 -12.08 7.28
C PRO A 69 0.66 -13.54 7.15
N SER A 70 0.29 -14.20 6.05
CA SER A 70 0.85 -15.52 5.71
C SER A 70 2.36 -15.41 5.50
N THR A 71 3.09 -16.52 5.62
CA THR A 71 4.52 -16.58 5.25
C THR A 71 4.71 -16.42 3.75
N SER A 72 3.78 -16.93 2.94
CA SER A 72 3.79 -16.82 1.49
C SER A 72 3.11 -15.53 1.01
N LEU A 73 3.81 -14.77 0.17
CA LEU A 73 3.24 -13.58 -0.47
C LEU A 73 2.15 -13.94 -1.49
N GLU A 74 2.31 -15.05 -2.20
CA GLU A 74 1.33 -15.55 -3.17
C GLU A 74 0.03 -15.96 -2.49
N ASP A 75 0.13 -16.67 -1.36
CA ASP A 75 -1.06 -17.05 -0.57
C ASP A 75 -1.74 -15.82 0.00
N THR A 76 -0.96 -14.84 0.48
CA THR A 76 -1.51 -13.57 0.97
C THR A 76 -2.26 -12.84 -0.14
N CYS A 77 -1.67 -12.72 -1.33
CA CYS A 77 -2.30 -12.06 -2.48
C CYS A 77 -3.59 -12.77 -2.88
N SER A 78 -3.54 -14.09 -3.05
CA SER A 78 -4.70 -14.91 -3.40
C SER A 78 -5.81 -14.82 -2.36
N HIS A 79 -5.46 -14.83 -1.08
CA HIS A 79 -6.41 -14.69 0.03
C HIS A 79 -7.09 -13.32 0.01
N VAL A 80 -6.33 -12.24 -0.17
CA VAL A 80 -6.86 -10.88 -0.24
C VAL A 80 -7.80 -10.75 -1.42
N ILE A 81 -7.39 -11.14 -2.63
CA ILE A 81 -8.24 -11.06 -3.82
C ILE A 81 -9.55 -11.85 -3.58
N ALA A 82 -9.45 -13.11 -3.15
CA ALA A 82 -10.62 -13.95 -2.91
C ALA A 82 -11.60 -13.33 -1.91
N LYS A 83 -11.11 -12.75 -0.79
CA LYS A 83 -11.93 -12.14 0.26
C LYS A 83 -12.53 -10.80 -0.13
N MET A 84 -11.79 -9.99 -0.89
CA MET A 84 -12.24 -8.66 -1.29
C MET A 84 -13.26 -8.72 -2.43
N THR A 85 -13.23 -9.77 -3.26
CA THR A 85 -14.12 -9.91 -4.43
C THR A 85 -15.22 -10.98 -4.26
N THR A 86 -15.41 -11.56 -3.06
CA THR A 86 -16.31 -12.72 -2.86
C THR A 86 -17.77 -12.45 -3.29
N ASN A 87 -18.27 -11.23 -3.12
CA ASN A 87 -19.70 -10.91 -3.28
C ASN A 87 -19.99 -9.76 -4.25
N THR A 88 -19.01 -9.36 -5.06
CA THR A 88 -19.14 -8.15 -5.88
C THR A 88 -18.32 -8.32 -7.16
N SER A 89 -18.97 -8.06 -8.29
CA SER A 89 -18.24 -7.89 -9.55
C SER A 89 -17.45 -6.59 -9.47
N PRO A 90 -16.13 -6.59 -9.75
CA PRO A 90 -15.35 -5.36 -9.81
C PRO A 90 -15.96 -4.40 -10.81
N GLU A 91 -16.14 -3.15 -10.41
CA GLU A 91 -16.60 -2.08 -11.31
C GLU A 91 -15.45 -1.33 -11.97
N ASP A 92 -14.27 -1.40 -11.34
CA ASP A 92 -13.01 -0.85 -11.83
C ASP A 92 -11.92 -1.92 -11.79
N ASP A 93 -10.79 -1.64 -12.43
CA ASP A 93 -9.65 -2.54 -12.49
C ASP A 93 -9.07 -2.79 -11.09
N ILE A 94 -8.90 -4.08 -10.77
CA ILE A 94 -8.28 -4.51 -9.53
C ILE A 94 -6.80 -4.81 -9.78
N ALA A 95 -5.93 -4.08 -9.09
CA ALA A 95 -4.53 -4.43 -8.95
C ALA A 95 -4.15 -4.47 -7.48
N LEU A 96 -3.34 -5.47 -7.12
CA LEU A 96 -2.74 -5.63 -5.79
C LEU A 96 -1.28 -5.99 -5.96
N LEU A 97 -0.40 -5.17 -5.39
CA LEU A 97 1.03 -5.45 -5.30
C LEU A 97 1.39 -5.63 -3.83
N ILE A 98 2.02 -6.77 -3.53
CA ILE A 98 2.51 -7.07 -2.18
C ILE A 98 4.02 -7.29 -2.23
N ALA A 99 4.73 -6.66 -1.30
CA ALA A 99 6.16 -6.88 -1.07
C ALA A 99 6.42 -7.08 0.42
N ARG A 100 7.51 -7.78 0.75
CA ARG A 100 7.98 -7.91 2.14
C ARG A 100 9.40 -7.40 2.23
N THR A 101 9.66 -6.52 3.19
CA THR A 101 11.02 -6.08 3.48
C THR A 101 11.87 -7.26 3.90
N GLN A 102 13.02 -7.38 3.26
CA GLN A 102 14.06 -8.34 3.60
C GLN A 102 15.17 -7.59 4.33
N PRO A 103 15.99 -8.30 5.14
CA PRO A 103 17.21 -7.69 5.64
C PRO A 103 18.02 -7.19 4.45
N ALA A 104 18.61 -6.00 4.58
CA ALA A 104 19.54 -5.52 3.59
C ALA A 104 20.76 -6.45 3.62
N ASP A 105 21.07 -7.11 2.50
CA ASP A 105 22.40 -7.68 2.34
C ASP A 105 23.39 -6.51 2.37
N ASP A 106 24.48 -6.62 3.14
CA ASP A 106 25.50 -5.59 3.42
C ASP A 106 26.25 -5.04 2.18
N HIS A 107 25.76 -5.30 0.96
CA HIS A 107 26.40 -4.97 -0.31
C HIS A 107 25.73 -3.85 -1.12
N HIS A 108 24.63 -3.25 -0.66
CA HIS A 108 24.05 -2.07 -1.32
C HIS A 108 24.19 -0.81 -0.46
N GLN A 109 25.34 -0.15 -0.61
CA GLN A 109 25.53 1.21 -0.16
C GLN A 109 24.70 2.15 -1.05
N THR A 110 23.44 2.37 -0.70
CA THR A 110 22.58 3.35 -1.38
C THR A 110 22.99 4.75 -0.93
N THR A 111 23.47 5.54 -1.88
CA THR A 111 23.74 6.96 -1.69
C THR A 111 22.42 7.72 -1.60
N ALA A 112 22.12 8.28 -0.43
CA ALA A 112 20.99 9.19 -0.27
C ALA A 112 21.22 10.45 -1.14
N HIS A 113 20.31 10.73 -2.07
CA HIS A 113 20.30 11.96 -2.85
C HIS A 113 19.21 12.88 -2.30
N THR A 114 19.53 13.65 -1.25
CA THR A 114 18.64 14.66 -0.69
C THR A 114 18.50 15.82 -1.67
N LYS A 115 17.38 15.90 -2.40
CA LYS A 115 17.02 17.13 -3.13
C LYS A 115 16.28 18.07 -2.18
N HIS A 116 16.97 19.09 -1.66
CA HIS A 116 16.34 20.25 -1.03
C HIS A 116 15.58 21.06 -2.10
N HIS A 117 14.25 20.99 -2.08
CA HIS A 117 13.41 21.90 -2.84
C HIS A 117 13.31 23.22 -2.08
N ARG A 118 13.94 24.28 -2.61
CA ARG A 118 13.82 25.65 -2.08
C ARG A 118 12.51 26.27 -2.59
N PRO A 119 11.69 26.92 -1.75
CA PRO A 119 10.43 27.51 -2.19
C PRO A 119 10.68 28.73 -3.11
N PRO A 120 9.79 29.00 -4.09
CA PRO A 120 9.91 30.13 -4.99
C PRO A 120 9.61 31.46 -4.27
N THR A 121 10.30 32.52 -4.70
CA THR A 121 10.19 33.92 -4.24
C THR A 121 8.91 34.61 -4.65
#